data_AF-A0A966BNR4-F1
#
_entry.id   AF-A0A966BNR4-F1
#
_cell.length_a   1.000
_cell.length_b   1.000
_cell.length_c   1.000
_cell.angle_alpha   90.00
_cell.angle_beta   90.00
_cell.angle_gamma   90.00
#
_symmetry.space_group_name_H-M   'P 1'
#
loop_
_entity.id
_entity.type
_entity.pdbx_description
1 polymer ?
#
loop_
_entity_poly.entity_id
_entity_poly.type
_entity_poly.pdbx_seq_one_letter_code
_entity_poly.pdbx_strand_id
1 'polypeptide(L)'
;QLIKAAQASDCKVFIVATDNGILHKMRALCPDKLFLEAPTAGKGANCTSCSHCPWMAMNSLVNLAEVLETGTNEIWVDPAIIPRAVQPIHRMLDFAKQINLPTKGIGNA
;
A
#
# COMPACT_ATOMS: atom_id res chain seq x y z
N GLN A 1 6.78 3.25 -5.35
CA GLN A 1 8.03 2.95 -6.09
C GLN A 1 7.80 1.92 -7.18
N LEU A 2 7.12 0.79 -6.91
CA LEU A 2 6.81 -0.26 -7.91
C LEU A 2 6.13 0.25 -9.19
N ILE A 3 5.05 1.04 -9.07
CA ILE A 3 4.34 1.60 -10.24
C ILE A 3 5.27 2.45 -11.12
N LYS A 4 6.06 3.35 -10.51
CA LYS A 4 7.02 4.18 -11.26
C LYS A 4 8.07 3.35 -11.97
N ALA A 5 8.60 2.32 -11.31
CA ALA A 5 9.57 1.40 -11.91
C ALA A 5 8.94 0.66 -13.09
N ALA A 6 7.71 0.18 -12.94
CA ALA A 6 6.97 -0.45 -14.02
C ALA A 6 6.70 0.50 -15.19
N GLN A 7 6.42 1.79 -14.95
CA GLN A 7 6.23 2.78 -16.01
C GLN A 7 7.53 3.07 -16.78
N ALA A 8 8.64 3.28 -16.06
CA ALA A 8 9.92 3.67 -16.64
C ALA A 8 10.71 2.51 -17.28
N SER A 9 10.43 1.26 -16.92
CA SER A 9 11.13 0.09 -17.46
C SER A 9 10.57 -0.33 -18.82
N ASP A 10 11.45 -0.72 -19.76
CA ASP A 10 11.05 -1.27 -21.07
C ASP A 10 10.55 -2.72 -21.00
N CYS A 11 10.70 -3.39 -19.85
CA CYS A 11 10.23 -4.76 -19.67
C CYS A 11 8.72 -4.85 -19.90
N LYS A 12 8.29 -5.94 -20.55
CA LYS A 12 6.88 -6.22 -20.84
C LYS A 12 6.21 -7.14 -19.83
N VAL A 13 6.99 -7.87 -19.04
CA VAL A 13 6.49 -8.85 -18.07
C VAL A 13 7.13 -8.58 -16.71
N PHE A 14 6.30 -8.51 -15.66
CA PHE A 14 6.74 -8.30 -14.28
C PHE A 14 6.16 -9.37 -13.37
N ILE A 15 6.99 -9.89 -12.47
CA ILE A 15 6.54 -10.69 -11.33
C ILE A 15 6.51 -9.77 -10.12
N VAL A 16 5.35 -9.66 -9.47
CA VAL A 16 5.08 -8.67 -8.42
C VAL A 16 4.85 -9.39 -7.10
N ALA A 17 5.77 -9.19 -6.16
CA ALA A 17 5.77 -9.84 -4.84
C ALA A 17 5.24 -8.90 -3.74
N THR A 18 3.94 -8.61 -3.79
CA THR A 18 3.19 -7.84 -2.78
C THR A 18 1.70 -8.19 -2.90
N ASP A 19 0.85 -7.61 -2.05
CA ASP A 19 -0.61 -7.74 -2.14
C ASP A 19 -1.15 -7.50 -3.56
N ASN A 20 -2.06 -8.37 -4.00
CA ASN A 20 -2.57 -8.37 -5.37
C ASN A 20 -3.40 -7.12 -5.73
N GLY A 21 -3.88 -6.36 -4.75
CA GLY A 21 -4.62 -5.13 -4.97
C GLY A 21 -3.85 -4.09 -5.78
N ILE A 22 -2.50 -4.07 -5.66
CA ILE A 22 -1.66 -3.14 -6.42
C ILE A 22 -1.72 -3.40 -7.95
N LEU A 23 -1.97 -4.66 -8.35
CA LEU A 23 -1.97 -5.07 -9.76
C LEU A 23 -3.06 -4.37 -10.57
N HIS A 24 -4.17 -3.98 -9.93
CA HIS A 24 -5.21 -3.20 -10.58
C HIS A 24 -4.66 -1.83 -11.04
N LYS A 25 -4.01 -1.08 -10.13
CA LYS A 25 -3.44 0.23 -10.45
C LYS A 25 -2.26 0.12 -11.43
N MET A 26 -1.45 -0.93 -11.31
CA MET A 26 -0.35 -1.17 -12.25
C MET A 26 -0.85 -1.41 -13.67
N ARG A 27 -1.89 -2.24 -13.85
CA ARG A 27 -2.52 -2.46 -15.16
C ARG A 27 -3.19 -1.20 -15.71
N ALA A 28 -3.87 -0.42 -14.86
CA ALA A 28 -4.50 0.83 -15.28
C ALA A 28 -3.48 1.87 -15.79
N LEU A 29 -2.28 1.93 -15.21
CA LEU A 29 -1.23 2.88 -15.59
C LEU A 29 -0.25 2.36 -16.65
N CYS A 30 -0.23 1.04 -16.89
CA CYS A 30 0.67 0.37 -17.82
C CYS A 30 -0.11 -0.74 -18.57
N PRO A 31 -1.10 -0.40 -19.40
CA PRO A 31 -1.99 -1.38 -20.03
C PRO A 31 -1.25 -2.35 -20.97
N ASP A 32 -0.14 -1.91 -21.57
CA ASP A 32 0.66 -2.71 -22.51
C ASP A 32 1.63 -3.69 -21.84
N LYS A 33 1.57 -3.82 -20.50
CA LYS A 33 2.51 -4.64 -19.71
C LYS A 33 1.75 -5.75 -18.97
N LEU A 34 2.34 -6.94 -18.94
CA LEU A 34 1.84 -8.09 -18.22
C LEU A 34 2.38 -8.09 -16.79
N PHE A 35 1.48 -8.16 -15.82
CA PHE A 35 1.82 -8.27 -14.41
C PHE A 35 1.34 -9.62 -13.87
N LEU A 36 2.28 -10.39 -13.33
CA LEU A 36 2.07 -11.69 -12.73
C LEU A 36 2.25 -11.58 -11.22
N GLU A 37 1.33 -12.15 -10.47
CA GLU A 37 1.45 -12.28 -9.02
C GLU A 37 2.59 -13.25 -8.68
N ALA A 38 3.43 -12.90 -7.70
CA ALA A 38 4.46 -13.82 -7.24
C ALA A 38 3.83 -15.04 -6.54
N PRO A 39 4.37 -16.26 -6.74
CA PRO A 39 3.86 -17.45 -6.09
C PRO A 39 4.01 -17.37 -4.57
N THR A 40 2.93 -17.63 -3.85
CA THR A 40 2.87 -17.58 -2.37
C THR A 40 3.06 -18.93 -1.69
N ALA A 41 3.06 -20.01 -2.46
CA ALA A 41 3.29 -21.38 -2.00
C ALA A 41 4.28 -22.12 -2.93
N GLY A 42 5.06 -23.06 -2.38
CA GLY A 42 5.94 -23.97 -3.13
C GLY A 42 7.33 -24.12 -2.51
N LYS A 43 8.27 -24.76 -3.23
CA LYS A 43 9.65 -25.05 -2.77
C LYS A 43 10.50 -23.83 -2.38
N GLY A 44 10.02 -22.61 -2.62
CA GLY A 44 10.70 -21.35 -2.29
C GLY A 44 9.80 -20.27 -1.69
N ALA A 45 8.56 -20.59 -1.32
CA ALA A 45 7.61 -19.62 -0.76
C ALA A 45 6.67 -20.28 0.26
N ASN A 46 6.67 -19.77 1.49
CA ASN A 46 5.83 -20.24 2.61
C ASN A 46 4.85 -19.16 3.10
N CYS A 47 4.66 -18.07 2.35
CA CYS A 47 3.93 -16.92 2.83
C CYS A 47 2.46 -16.97 2.41
N THR A 48 1.60 -17.44 3.30
CA THR A 48 0.14 -17.53 3.08
C THR A 48 -0.54 -16.14 2.94
N SER A 49 0.07 -15.09 3.49
CA SER A 49 -0.51 -13.73 3.52
C SER A 49 0.03 -12.76 2.46
N CYS A 50 1.05 -13.16 1.68
CA CYS A 50 1.82 -12.20 0.89
C CYS A 50 1.12 -11.68 -0.38
N SER A 51 0.04 -12.34 -0.83
CA SER A 51 -0.64 -11.91 -2.05
C SER A 51 -2.13 -11.62 -1.89
N HIS A 52 -2.71 -11.92 -0.73
CA HIS A 52 -4.06 -11.52 -0.40
C HIS A 52 -4.18 -11.25 1.10
N CYS A 53 -4.12 -9.98 1.49
CA CYS A 53 -4.32 -9.56 2.87
C CYS A 53 -5.83 -9.43 3.17
N PRO A 54 -6.44 -10.33 3.98
CA PRO A 54 -7.87 -10.30 4.24
C PRO A 54 -8.31 -9.01 4.93
N TRP A 55 -7.42 -8.41 5.73
CA TRP A 55 -7.69 -7.16 6.45
C TRP A 55 -7.80 -5.96 5.52
N MET A 56 -7.03 -5.92 4.43
CA MET A 56 -7.13 -4.86 3.43
C MET A 56 -8.46 -4.95 2.66
N ALA A 57 -8.95 -6.18 2.42
CA ALA A 57 -10.20 -6.45 1.74
C ALA A 57 -11.47 -6.19 2.58
N MET A 58 -11.32 -5.77 3.85
CA MET A 58 -12.47 -5.41 4.70
C MET A 58 -13.13 -4.09 4.30
N ASN A 59 -12.42 -3.22 3.57
CA ASN A 59 -12.99 -1.96 3.06
C ASN A 59 -13.75 -2.22 1.76
N SER A 60 -15.04 -1.87 1.73
CA SER A 60 -15.93 -2.07 0.58
C SER A 60 -16.69 -0.78 0.26
N LEU A 61 -17.30 -0.70 -0.92
CA LEU A 61 -18.10 0.49 -1.28
C LEU A 61 -19.33 0.66 -0.35
N VAL A 62 -19.89 -0.44 0.14
CA VAL A 62 -21.07 -0.42 1.03
C VAL A 62 -20.72 0.17 2.38
N ASN A 63 -19.69 -0.34 3.05
CA ASN A 63 -19.31 0.17 4.37
C ASN A 63 -18.68 1.57 4.29
N LEU A 64 -18.01 1.92 3.19
CA LEU A 64 -17.52 3.27 2.96
C LEU A 64 -18.67 4.27 2.85
N ALA A 65 -19.74 3.94 2.11
CA ALA A 65 -20.92 4.79 2.01
C ALA A 65 -21.59 4.97 3.39
N GLU A 66 -21.78 3.88 4.13
CA GLU A 66 -22.34 3.91 5.48
C GLU A 66 -21.54 4.82 6.43
N VAL A 67 -20.21 4.71 6.43
CA VAL A 67 -19.32 5.56 7.24
C VAL A 67 -19.48 7.04 6.86
N LEU A 68 -19.56 7.36 5.56
CA LEU A 68 -19.71 8.73 5.08
C LEU A 68 -21.09 9.33 5.40
N GLU A 69 -22.14 8.52 5.39
CA GLU A 69 -23.52 8.95 5.69
C GLU A 69 -23.77 9.11 7.19
N THR A 70 -23.18 8.24 8.01
CA THR A 70 -23.47 8.18 9.46
C THR A 70 -22.40 8.85 10.32
N GLY A 71 -21.20 9.07 9.80
CA GLY A 71 -20.05 9.55 10.57
C GLY A 71 -19.53 8.53 11.60
N THR A 72 -19.88 7.26 11.48
CA THR A 72 -19.47 6.19 12.40
C THR A 72 -18.02 5.74 12.16
N ASN A 73 -17.49 4.88 13.03
CA ASN A 73 -16.11 4.36 12.98
C ASN A 73 -15.00 5.40 13.30
N GLU A 74 -15.30 6.39 14.16
CA GLU A 74 -14.27 7.27 14.71
C GLU A 74 -13.19 6.47 15.46
N ILE A 75 -11.93 6.77 15.15
CA ILE A 75 -10.78 6.10 15.76
C ILE A 75 -10.36 6.87 17.01
N TRP A 76 -10.60 6.28 18.17
CA TRP A 76 -10.18 6.82 19.46
C TRP A 76 -8.81 6.29 19.84
N VAL A 77 -7.91 7.21 20.22
CA VAL A 77 -6.58 6.87 20.73
C VAL A 77 -6.42 7.53 22.09
N ASP A 78 -5.84 6.79 23.04
CA ASP A 78 -5.52 7.33 24.36
C ASP A 78 -4.65 8.60 24.24
N PRO A 79 -5.07 9.74 24.84
CA PRO A 79 -4.33 10.99 24.82
C PRO A 79 -2.87 10.86 25.28
N ALA A 80 -2.55 9.90 26.16
CA ALA A 80 -1.19 9.64 26.62
C ALA A 80 -0.31 8.93 25.56
N ILE A 81 -0.91 8.21 24.61
CA ILE A 81 -0.20 7.50 23.53
C ILE A 81 0.21 8.45 22.42
N ILE A 82 -0.66 9.39 22.05
CA ILE A 82 -0.46 10.34 20.94
C ILE A 82 0.91 11.02 20.97
N PRO A 83 1.34 11.73 22.04
CA PRO A 83 2.61 12.45 22.04
C PRO A 83 3.82 11.51 21.96
N ARG A 84 3.69 10.25 22.39
CA ARG A 84 4.74 9.25 22.32
C ARG A 84 4.86 8.65 20.91
N ALA A 85 3.73 8.39 20.25
CA ALA A 85 3.68 7.85 18.90
C ALA A 85 4.12 8.88 17.84
N VAL A 86 3.86 10.16 18.08
CA VAL A 86 4.24 11.27 17.19
C VAL A 86 5.77 11.45 17.11
N GLN A 87 6.51 11.19 18.19
CA GLN A 87 7.98 11.33 18.21
C GLN A 87 8.73 10.49 17.16
N PRO A 88 8.57 9.15 17.09
CA PRO A 88 9.26 8.35 16.09
C PRO A 88 8.80 8.68 14.66
N ILE A 89 7.54 9.09 14.46
CA ILE A 89 7.03 9.53 13.16
C ILE A 89 7.80 10.79 12.70
N HIS A 90 7.95 11.80 13.57
CA HIS A 90 8.75 12.98 13.23
C HIS A 90 10.22 12.65 12.97
N ARG A 91 10.84 11.80 13.80
CA ARG A 91 12.23 11.38 13.55
C ARG A 91 12.40 10.70 12.19
N MET A 92 11.46 9.83 11.81
CA MET A 92 11.46 9.18 10.49
C MET A 92 11.35 10.21 9.36
N LEU A 93 10.42 11.17 9.49
CA LEU A 93 10.22 12.21 8.47
C LEU A 93 11.42 13.16 8.36
N ASP A 94 12.02 13.55 9.49
CA ASP A 94 13.18 14.45 9.52
C ASP A 94 14.44 13.75 9.01
N PHE A 95 14.64 12.47 9.36
CA PHE A 95 15.70 11.66 8.76
C PHE A 95 15.54 11.56 7.25
N ALA A 96 14.33 11.27 6.76
CA ALA A 96 14.06 11.19 5.33
C ALA A 96 14.32 12.54 4.62
N LYS A 97 14.02 13.69 5.24
CA LYS A 97 14.40 15.01 4.71
C LYS A 97 15.92 15.19 4.66
N GLN A 98 16.64 14.80 5.71
CA GLN A 98 18.11 14.92 5.77
C GLN A 98 18.80 14.16 4.64
N ILE A 99 18.30 12.98 4.29
CA ILE A 99 18.84 12.17 3.19
C ILE A 99 18.21 12.50 1.82
N ASN A 100 17.42 13.58 1.72
CA ASN A 100 16.69 13.98 0.51
C ASN A 100 15.80 12.86 -0.08
N LEU A 101 15.29 11.96 0.76
CA LEU A 101 14.32 10.95 0.33
C LEU A 101 12.96 11.63 0.12
N PRO A 102 12.28 11.43 -1.02
CA PRO A 102 10.96 12.02 -1.24
C PRO A 102 9.94 11.46 -0.22
N THR A 103 9.54 12.31 0.72
CA THR A 103 8.57 11.99 1.79
C THR A 103 7.12 12.33 1.42
N LYS A 104 6.90 13.12 0.37
CA LYS A 104 5.55 13.35 -0.17
C LYS A 104 5.11 12.11 -0.94
N GLY A 105 4.14 11.39 -0.38
CA GLY A 105 3.36 10.43 -1.15
C GLY A 105 2.69 11.14 -2.32
N ILE A 106 2.74 10.53 -3.51
CA ILE A 106 1.83 10.85 -4.61
C ILE A 106 0.51 10.15 -4.26
N GLY A 107 -0.11 10.57 -3.15
CA GLY A 107 -1.37 10.04 -2.70
C GLY A 107 -2.46 10.67 -3.54
N ASN A 108 -2.79 10.05 -4.67
CA ASN A 108 -4.15 10.07 -5.18
C ASN A 108 -4.82 8.78 -4.73
N ALA A 109 -5.16 8.74 -3.44
CA ALA A 109 -6.45 8.14 -3.13
C ALA A 109 -7.51 8.99 -3.84
#